data_AF-A0AAU9KXQ5-F1
#
_entry.id   AF-A0AAU9KXQ5-F1
#
_cell.length_a   1.000
_cell.length_b   1.000
_cell.length_c   1.000
_cell.angle_alpha   90.00
_cell.angle_beta   90.00
_cell.angle_gamma   90.00
#
_symmetry.space_group_name_H-M   'P 1'
#
loop_
_entity.id
_entity.type
_entity.pdbx_description
1 polymer ?
#
loop_
_entity_poly.entity_id
_entity_poly.type
_entity_poly.pdbx_seq_one_letter_code
_entity_poly.pdbx_strand_id
1 'polypeptide(L)'
;MEYFNRWAYVYVGIYGYKFTQAGKAVFELFKQRGFDAIINDDLIGNVLGFAALGIGLICAGVGALIAETTDTFAFENSTAFLAILGLVVGIGVAVTPLAVIDSSVATIFVCFAEDPAAFQYSHPELYAPLVQEWHNLYPEIMVQAGYYV
;
A
#
# COMPACT_ATOMS: atom_id res chain seq x y z
N MET A 1 -6.75 -17.79 3.07
CA MET A 1 -7.37 -16.63 2.40
C MET A 1 -6.95 -16.59 0.93
N GLU A 2 -7.24 -17.63 0.15
CA GLU A 2 -6.71 -17.77 -1.24
C GLU A 2 -7.56 -17.05 -2.31
N TYR A 3 -8.80 -16.69 -2.00
CA TYR A 3 -9.74 -16.15 -2.99
C TYR A 3 -9.97 -14.64 -2.89
N PHE A 4 -9.80 -14.06 -1.69
CA PHE A 4 -9.98 -12.64 -1.43
C PHE A 4 -8.67 -12.08 -0.92
N ASN A 5 -7.92 -11.47 -1.83
CA ASN A 5 -6.65 -10.86 -1.53
C ASN A 5 -6.50 -9.57 -2.35
N ARG A 6 -5.87 -8.53 -1.79
CA ARG A 6 -5.61 -7.28 -2.52
C ARG A 6 -4.78 -7.53 -3.78
N TRP A 7 -3.91 -8.54 -3.77
CA TRP A 7 -3.10 -8.91 -4.93
C TRP A 7 -3.93 -9.38 -6.13
N ALA A 8 -5.14 -9.88 -5.90
CA ALA A 8 -6.04 -10.30 -6.98
C ALA A 8 -6.44 -9.12 -7.89
N TYR A 9 -6.55 -7.90 -7.34
CA TYR A 9 -6.91 -6.71 -8.13
C TYR A 9 -5.86 -6.40 -9.19
N VAL A 10 -4.60 -6.74 -8.96
CA VAL A 10 -3.53 -6.55 -9.95
C VAL A 10 -3.78 -7.41 -11.19
N TYR A 11 -4.06 -8.70 -11.01
CA TYR A 11 -4.35 -9.61 -12.13
C TYR A 11 -5.67 -9.30 -12.83
N VAL A 12 -6.67 -8.81 -12.10
CA VAL A 12 -7.90 -8.28 -12.73
C VAL A 12 -7.57 -7.05 -13.58
N GLY A 13 -6.73 -6.14 -13.09
CA GLY A 13 -6.34 -4.92 -13.80
C GLY A 13 -5.46 -5.14 -15.01
N ILE A 14 -4.44 -6.01 -14.91
CA ILE A 14 -3.47 -6.27 -15.98
C ILE A 14 -4.04 -7.25 -17.02
N TYR A 15 -4.58 -8.38 -16.57
CA TYR A 15 -4.95 -9.51 -17.43
C TYR A 15 -6.47 -9.66 -17.66
N GLY A 16 -7.30 -8.91 -16.93
CA GLY A 16 -8.76 -8.99 -17.09
C GLY A 16 -9.38 -10.29 -16.56
N TYR A 17 -8.71 -11.00 -15.66
CA TYR A 17 -9.23 -12.24 -15.08
C TYR A 17 -10.44 -12.00 -14.16
N LYS A 18 -11.27 -13.04 -13.97
CA LYS A 18 -12.31 -13.03 -12.94
C LYS A 18 -11.65 -13.00 -11.56
N PHE A 19 -12.17 -12.20 -10.63
CA PHE A 19 -11.55 -11.95 -9.32
C PHE A 19 -11.15 -13.23 -8.55
N THR A 20 -12.02 -14.24 -8.52
CA THR A 20 -11.75 -15.51 -7.82
C THR A 20 -10.66 -16.35 -8.49
N GLN A 21 -10.52 -16.25 -9.82
CA GLN A 21 -9.44 -16.90 -10.57
C GLN A 21 -8.13 -16.12 -10.40
N ALA A 22 -8.20 -14.79 -10.43
CA ALA A 22 -7.07 -13.90 -10.22
C ALA A 22 -6.41 -14.12 -8.85
N GLY A 23 -7.21 -14.19 -7.78
CA GLY A 23 -6.69 -14.42 -6.42
C GLY A 23 -5.92 -15.73 -6.30
N LYS A 24 -6.47 -16.81 -6.88
CA LYS A 24 -5.79 -18.12 -6.93
C LYS A 24 -4.48 -18.07 -7.70
N ALA A 25 -4.50 -17.51 -8.92
CA ALA A 25 -3.34 -17.48 -9.78
C ALA A 25 -2.18 -16.70 -9.14
N VAL A 26 -2.47 -15.55 -8.54
CA VAL A 26 -1.46 -14.72 -7.86
C VAL A 26 -0.91 -15.43 -6.62
N PHE A 27 -1.77 -16.06 -5.81
CA PHE A 27 -1.32 -16.79 -4.63
C PHE A 27 -0.46 -18.00 -5.00
N GLU A 28 -0.83 -18.72 -6.07
CA GLU A 28 -0.04 -19.83 -6.59
C GLU A 28 1.32 -19.37 -7.12
N LEU A 29 1.37 -18.23 -7.84
CA LEU A 29 2.61 -17.61 -8.29
C LEU A 29 3.55 -17.31 -7.12
N PHE A 30 3.05 -16.66 -6.07
CA PHE A 30 3.86 -16.32 -4.90
C PHE A 30 4.39 -17.55 -4.19
N LYS A 31 3.57 -18.59 -4.05
CA LYS A 31 3.97 -19.87 -3.46
C LYS A 31 5.02 -20.59 -4.28
N GLN A 32 4.90 -20.59 -5.61
CA GLN A 32 5.89 -21.20 -6.52
C GLN A 32 7.24 -20.48 -6.47
N ARG A 33 7.22 -19.15 -6.25
CA ARG A 33 8.43 -18.30 -6.16
C ARG A 33 9.01 -18.19 -4.75
N GLY A 34 8.32 -18.66 -3.71
CA GLY A 34 8.75 -18.50 -2.30
C GLY A 34 8.52 -17.10 -1.73
N PHE A 35 7.69 -16.27 -2.38
CA PHE A 35 7.43 -14.88 -1.99
C PHE A 35 6.46 -14.73 -0.80
N ASP A 36 5.90 -15.85 -0.31
CA ASP A 36 4.94 -15.86 0.80
C ASP A 36 5.45 -15.14 2.05
N ALA A 37 6.74 -15.31 2.40
CA ALA A 37 7.34 -14.65 3.56
C ALA A 37 7.49 -13.13 3.36
N ILE A 38 7.96 -12.71 2.17
CA ILE A 38 8.17 -11.29 1.83
C ILE A 38 6.85 -10.52 1.86
N ILE A 39 5.79 -11.13 1.33
CA ILE A 39 4.46 -10.54 1.28
C ILE A 39 3.82 -10.46 2.67
N ASN A 40 4.09 -11.46 3.53
CA ASN A 40 3.58 -11.46 4.89
C ASN A 40 4.27 -10.40 5.77
N ASP A 41 5.50 -10.04 5.44
CA ASP A 41 6.24 -8.95 6.08
C ASP A 41 5.91 -7.56 5.49
N ASP A 42 4.95 -7.46 4.55
CA ASP A 42 4.52 -6.17 4.03
C ASP A 42 3.79 -5.34 5.09
N LEU A 43 4.40 -4.22 5.46
CA LEU A 43 3.87 -3.26 6.42
C LEU A 43 3.29 -2.00 5.76
N ILE A 44 3.28 -1.91 4.43
CA ILE A 44 2.90 -0.69 3.70
C ILE A 44 1.49 -0.24 4.07
N GLY A 45 0.53 -1.17 4.12
CA GLY A 45 -0.84 -0.86 4.52
C GLY A 45 -0.92 -0.20 5.91
N ASN A 46 -0.15 -0.70 6.88
CA ASN A 46 -0.10 -0.12 8.23
C ASN A 46 0.57 1.25 8.23
N VAL A 47 1.70 1.40 7.52
CA VAL A 47 2.43 2.67 7.41
C VAL A 47 1.57 3.76 6.77
N LEU A 48 0.88 3.42 5.68
CA LEU A 48 -0.06 4.34 5.02
C LEU A 48 -1.25 4.67 5.92
N GLY A 49 -1.74 3.72 6.71
CA GLY A 49 -2.77 3.96 7.72
C GLY A 49 -2.33 4.99 8.77
N PHE A 50 -1.10 4.86 9.30
CA PHE A 50 -0.54 5.84 10.22
C PHE A 50 -0.32 7.20 9.57
N ALA A 51 0.09 7.25 8.30
CA ALA A 51 0.21 8.50 7.56
C ALA A 51 -1.15 9.20 7.40
N ALA A 52 -2.20 8.45 7.05
CA ALA A 52 -3.57 8.97 6.97
C ALA A 52 -4.07 9.51 8.31
N LEU A 53 -3.80 8.79 9.41
CA LEU A 53 -4.13 9.24 10.76
C LEU A 53 -3.37 10.52 11.13
N GLY A 54 -2.07 10.60 10.81
CA GLY A 54 -1.27 11.81 11.03
C GLY A 54 -1.84 13.03 10.32
N ILE A 55 -2.23 12.89 9.04
CA ILE A 55 -2.88 13.95 8.28
C ILE A 55 -4.24 14.33 8.90
N GLY A 56 -5.03 13.32 9.30
CA GLY A 56 -6.30 13.52 10.00
C GLY A 56 -6.15 14.32 11.29
N LEU A 57 -5.13 14.03 12.11
CA LEU A 57 -4.87 14.74 13.36
C LEU A 57 -4.46 16.20 13.11
N ILE A 58 -3.67 16.47 12.07
CA ILE A 58 -3.32 17.84 11.67
C ILE A 58 -4.59 18.61 11.25
N CYS A 59 -5.44 18.00 10.42
CA CYS A 59 -6.71 18.60 10.04
C CYS A 59 -7.66 18.82 11.22
N ALA A 60 -7.66 17.92 12.21
CA ALA A 60 -8.42 18.08 13.45
C ALA A 60 -7.93 19.28 14.26
N GLY A 61 -6.61 19.44 14.38
CA GLY A 61 -5.99 20.60 15.06
C GLY A 61 -6.32 21.92 14.38
N VAL A 62 -6.29 21.95 13.04
CA VAL A 62 -6.72 23.14 12.26
C VAL A 62 -8.21 23.41 12.47
N GLY A 63 -9.06 22.38 12.47
CA GLY A 63 -10.49 22.51 12.76
C GLY A 63 -10.78 23.09 14.15
N ALA A 64 -10.03 22.66 15.17
CA ALA A 64 -10.12 23.20 16.53
C ALA A 64 -9.69 24.68 16.58
N LEU A 65 -8.61 25.04 15.89
CA LEU A 65 -8.08 26.41 15.86
C LEU A 65 -9.03 27.38 15.15
N ILE A 66 -9.71 26.93 14.08
CA ILE A 66 -10.74 27.72 13.40
C ILE A 66 -11.94 27.95 14.33
N ALA A 67 -12.34 26.93 15.09
CA ALA A 67 -13.46 27.03 16.04
C ALA A 67 -13.20 28.04 17.17
N GLU A 68 -11.96 28.16 17.65
CA GLU A 68 -11.59 29.13 18.70
C GLU A 68 -11.39 30.56 18.18
N THR A 69 -10.97 30.73 16.93
CA THR A 69 -10.68 32.06 16.35
C THR A 69 -11.88 32.72 15.70
N THR A 70 -12.93 31.94 15.39
CA THR A 70 -14.08 32.40 14.62
C THR A 70 -15.36 32.32 15.47
N ASP A 71 -15.83 33.47 15.97
CA ASP A 71 -17.08 33.62 16.74
C ASP A 71 -18.36 33.27 15.95
N THR A 72 -18.23 32.86 14.69
CA THR A 72 -19.36 32.55 13.79
C THR A 72 -20.03 31.21 14.14
N PHE A 73 -19.36 30.33 14.89
CA PHE A 73 -19.88 29.00 15.26
C PHE A 73 -20.05 28.86 16.79
N ALA A 74 -20.91 29.68 17.38
CA ALA A 74 -21.23 29.64 18.81
C ALA A 74 -22.38 28.63 19.11
N PHE A 75 -22.05 27.33 19.12
CA PHE A 75 -22.92 26.28 19.64
C PHE A 75 -22.19 25.45 20.72
N GLU A 76 -22.94 24.82 21.61
CA GLU A 76 -22.39 23.96 22.66
C GLU A 76 -21.55 22.83 22.03
N ASN A 77 -20.27 22.71 22.41
CA ASN A 77 -19.28 21.77 21.84
C ASN A 77 -18.82 22.02 20.38
N SER A 78 -18.93 23.25 19.86
CA SER A 78 -18.50 23.62 18.50
C SER A 78 -17.04 23.24 18.19
N THR A 79 -16.11 23.39 19.14
CA THR A 79 -14.69 23.03 19.00
C THR A 79 -14.49 21.54 18.77
N ALA A 80 -15.13 20.69 19.58
CA ALA A 80 -15.05 19.24 19.44
C ALA A 80 -15.69 18.77 18.13
N PHE A 81 -16.83 19.37 17.75
CA PHE A 81 -17.51 19.02 16.50
C PHE A 81 -16.65 19.35 15.27
N LEU A 82 -16.09 20.56 15.19
CA LEU A 82 -15.24 20.99 14.08
C LEU A 82 -13.91 20.21 14.04
N ALA A 83 -13.34 19.86 15.19
CA ALA A 83 -12.15 19.01 15.25
C ALA A 83 -12.43 17.59 14.73
N ILE A 84 -13.55 16.97 15.12
CA ILE A 84 -13.94 15.64 14.65
C ILE A 84 -14.27 15.68 13.15
N LEU A 85 -14.98 16.71 12.69
CA LEU A 85 -15.28 16.90 11.27
C LEU A 85 -13.98 17.04 10.46
N GLY A 86 -13.04 17.87 10.94
CA GLY A 86 -11.72 18.04 10.33
C GLY A 86 -10.93 16.74 10.29
N LEU A 87 -11.01 15.91 11.34
CA LEU A 87 -10.39 14.60 11.39
C LEU A 87 -10.96 13.66 10.31
N VAL A 88 -12.28 13.54 10.23
CA VAL A 88 -12.95 12.62 9.29
C VAL A 88 -12.69 13.04 7.85
N VAL A 89 -12.83 14.33 7.55
CA VAL A 89 -12.56 14.87 6.21
C VAL A 89 -11.08 14.73 5.86
N GLY A 90 -10.18 15.05 6.80
CA GLY A 90 -8.74 14.92 6.61
C GLY A 90 -8.30 13.50 6.28
N ILE A 91 -8.81 12.50 7.03
CA ILE A 91 -8.55 11.08 6.75
C ILE A 91 -9.13 10.70 5.38
N GLY A 92 -10.38 11.07 5.08
CA GLY A 92 -11.02 10.72 3.81
C GLY A 92 -10.25 11.25 2.60
N VAL A 93 -9.76 12.49 2.68
CA VAL A 93 -8.93 13.08 1.62
C VAL A 93 -7.57 12.40 1.55
N ALA A 94 -6.93 12.12 2.69
CA ALA A 94 -5.62 11.48 2.74
C ALA A 94 -5.60 10.06 2.20
N VAL A 95 -6.64 9.26 2.47
CA VAL A 95 -6.72 7.87 2.02
C VAL A 95 -6.74 7.76 0.49
N THR A 96 -7.30 8.74 -0.22
CA THR A 96 -7.42 8.71 -1.68
C THR A 96 -6.07 8.54 -2.40
N PRO A 97 -5.06 9.42 -2.22
CA PRO A 97 -3.74 9.22 -2.81
C PRO A 97 -2.97 8.04 -2.19
N LEU A 98 -3.15 7.77 -0.89
CA LEU A 98 -2.44 6.67 -0.23
C LEU A 98 -2.88 5.29 -0.77
N ALA A 99 -4.15 5.12 -1.13
CA ALA A 99 -4.65 3.90 -1.76
C ALA A 99 -4.01 3.65 -3.14
N VAL A 100 -3.70 4.72 -3.89
CA VAL A 100 -2.98 4.61 -5.17
C VAL A 100 -1.56 4.08 -4.94
N ILE A 101 -0.90 4.56 -3.89
CA ILE A 101 0.45 4.09 -3.52
C ILE A 101 0.39 2.61 -3.12
N ASP A 102 -0.55 2.21 -2.27
CA ASP A 102 -0.73 0.80 -1.86
C ASP A 102 -0.94 -0.11 -3.08
N SER A 103 -1.81 0.29 -4.01
CA SER A 103 -2.06 -0.46 -5.25
C SER A 103 -0.84 -0.51 -6.18
N SER A 104 -0.03 0.56 -6.21
CA SER A 104 1.17 0.62 -7.04
C SER A 104 2.24 -0.33 -6.53
N VAL A 105 2.46 -0.34 -5.21
CA VAL A 105 3.40 -1.28 -4.60
C VAL A 105 2.90 -2.72 -4.78
N ALA A 106 1.59 -2.95 -4.61
CA ALA A 106 1.01 -4.26 -4.85
C ALA A 106 1.31 -4.78 -6.27
N THR A 107 1.25 -3.88 -7.25
CA THR A 107 1.55 -4.18 -8.65
C THR A 107 3.03 -4.50 -8.86
N ILE A 108 3.94 -3.73 -8.25
CA ILE A 108 5.39 -3.96 -8.36
C ILE A 108 5.75 -5.37 -7.85
N PHE A 109 5.24 -5.78 -6.68
CA PHE A 109 5.50 -7.12 -6.14
C PHE A 109 4.99 -8.24 -7.06
N VAL A 110 3.78 -8.11 -7.61
CA VAL A 110 3.21 -9.11 -8.51
C VAL A 110 4.01 -9.19 -9.81
N CYS A 111 4.27 -8.06 -10.47
CA CYS A 111 5.04 -8.02 -11.71
C CYS A 111 6.47 -8.52 -11.51
N PHE A 112 7.09 -8.19 -10.37
CA PHE A 112 8.43 -8.67 -10.03
C PHE A 112 8.44 -10.19 -9.83
N ALA A 113 7.45 -10.75 -9.11
CA ALA A 113 7.35 -12.19 -8.91
C ALA A 113 7.08 -12.95 -10.21
N GLU A 114 6.39 -12.32 -11.16
CA GLU A 114 6.06 -12.89 -12.46
C GLU A 114 7.28 -12.90 -13.40
N ASP A 115 7.81 -11.72 -13.75
CA ASP A 115 8.95 -11.55 -14.64
C ASP A 115 9.89 -10.41 -14.16
N PRO A 116 10.94 -10.75 -13.39
CA PRO A 116 11.92 -9.78 -12.92
C PRO A 116 12.88 -9.32 -14.02
N ALA A 117 13.08 -10.12 -15.08
CA ALA A 117 13.95 -9.76 -16.20
C ALA A 117 13.35 -8.60 -17.00
N ALA A 118 12.04 -8.58 -17.16
CA ALA A 118 11.33 -7.43 -17.73
C ALA A 118 11.54 -6.15 -16.90
N PHE A 119 11.60 -6.27 -15.56
CA PHE A 119 11.88 -5.11 -14.70
C PHE A 119 13.33 -4.65 -14.82
N GLN A 120 14.29 -5.57 -14.89
CA GLN A 120 15.71 -5.25 -15.13
C GLN A 120 15.93 -4.55 -16.48
N TYR A 121 15.23 -4.96 -17.54
CA TYR A 121 15.37 -4.35 -18.86
C TYR A 121 14.74 -2.96 -18.93
N SER A 122 13.57 -2.79 -18.31
CA SER A 122 12.81 -1.54 -18.39
C SER A 122 13.33 -0.45 -17.45
N HIS A 123 13.76 -0.81 -16.23
CA HIS A 123 14.20 0.13 -15.19
C HIS A 123 15.40 -0.43 -14.39
N PRO A 124 16.57 -0.59 -15.01
CA PRO A 124 17.74 -1.20 -14.37
C PRO A 124 18.20 -0.44 -13.11
N GLU A 125 18.06 0.89 -13.09
CA GLU A 125 18.45 1.73 -11.95
C GLU A 125 17.57 1.53 -10.71
N LEU A 126 16.32 1.08 -10.87
CA LEU A 126 15.42 0.75 -9.76
C LEU A 126 15.53 -0.73 -9.37
N TYR A 127 15.81 -1.59 -10.34
CA TYR A 127 15.99 -3.03 -10.13
C TYR A 127 17.19 -3.35 -9.24
N ALA A 128 18.36 -2.78 -9.55
CA ALA A 128 19.61 -3.07 -8.85
C ALA A 128 19.53 -2.85 -7.31
N PRO A 129 19.10 -1.68 -6.80
CA PRO A 129 18.99 -1.48 -5.35
C PRO A 129 17.92 -2.36 -4.71
N LEU A 130 16.79 -2.60 -5.38
CA LEU A 130 15.72 -3.45 -4.85
C LEU A 130 16.21 -4.89 -4.63
N VAL A 131 16.84 -5.48 -5.65
CA VAL A 131 17.35 -6.86 -5.58
C VAL A 131 18.49 -6.99 -4.58
N GLN A 132 19.34 -5.96 -4.47
CA GLN A 132 20.41 -5.93 -3.48
C GLN A 132 19.86 -5.95 -2.05
N GLU A 133 18.87 -5.11 -1.74
CA GLU A 133 18.26 -5.09 -0.40
C GLU A 133 17.48 -6.37 -0.10
N TRP A 134 16.78 -6.93 -1.09
CA TRP A 134 16.10 -8.21 -0.91
C TRP A 134 17.06 -9.38 -0.73
N HIS A 135 18.24 -9.37 -1.35
CA HIS A 135 19.30 -10.34 -1.07
C HIS A 135 19.85 -10.19 0.36
N ASN A 136 19.97 -8.97 0.88
CA ASN A 136 20.43 -8.73 2.25
C ASN A 136 19.42 -9.25 3.29
N LEU A 137 18.12 -9.07 3.03
CA LEU A 137 17.05 -9.44 3.97
C LEU A 137 16.61 -10.91 3.83
N TYR A 138 16.52 -11.43 2.60
CA TYR A 138 15.98 -12.75 2.29
C TYR A 138 16.89 -13.53 1.33
N PRO A 139 18.15 -13.83 1.70
CA PRO A 139 19.12 -14.45 0.81
C PRO A 139 18.66 -15.80 0.28
N GLU A 140 18.04 -16.64 1.12
CA GLU A 140 17.58 -17.97 0.72
C GLU A 140 16.43 -17.92 -0.28
N ILE A 141 15.50 -16.97 -0.12
CA ILE A 141 14.33 -16.81 -1.00
C ILE A 141 14.76 -16.31 -2.37
N MET A 142 15.68 -15.33 -2.42
CA MET A 142 16.16 -14.77 -3.70
C MET A 142 16.91 -15.83 -4.53
N VAL A 143 17.76 -16.64 -3.88
CA VAL A 143 18.48 -17.74 -4.53
C VAL A 143 17.52 -18.84 -5.00
N GLN A 144 16.51 -19.19 -4.18
CA GLN A 144 15.50 -20.19 -4.54
C GLN A 144 14.59 -19.74 -5.70
N ALA A 145 14.31 -18.44 -5.78
CA ALA A 145 13.52 -17.84 -6.86
C ALA A 145 14.31 -17.71 -8.19
N GLY A 146 15.61 -18.03 -8.17
CA GLY A 146 16.49 -18.00 -9.35
C GLY A 146 17.07 -16.61 -9.63
N TYR A 147 17.07 -15.71 -8.65
CA TYR A 147 17.67 -14.38 -8.78
C TYR A 147 19.13 -14.45 -8.36
N TYR A 148 20.02 -14.50 -9.35
CA TYR A 148 21.46 -14.43 -9.12
C TYR A 148 21.93 -12.98 -9.35
N VAL A 149 22.76 -12.47 -8.44
CA VAL A 149 23.46 -11.18 -8.58
C VAL A 149 24.60 -11.30 -9.58
#